data_AF-A0A264Y3D2-F1
#
_entry.id   AF-A0A264Y3D2-F1
#
_cell.length_a   1.000
_cell.length_b   1.000
_cell.length_c   1.000
_cell.angle_alpha   90.00
_cell.angle_beta   90.00
_cell.angle_gamma   90.00
#
_symmetry.space_group_name_H-M   'P 1'
#
loop_
_entity.id
_entity.type
_entity.pdbx_description
1 polymer ?
#
loop_
_entity_poly.entity_id
_entity_poly.type
_entity_poly.pdbx_seq_one_letter_code
_entity_poly.pdbx_strand_id
1 'polypeptide(L)'
;MEVDIWRLEDTKGITDQLLAPTPENLIRTSFFNFSAIVYDYNYSRFIYDENFCDFLMKRELDVVYEENPFVESCIVSTFYYAEKYELSISFKLCNWIRRHYKEDMDFKKVQLRRFGREYYSNDVINKFCTTLLRYPSFKIIKITRIYKLIEIKFE
;
A
#
# COMPACT_ATOMS: atom_id res chain seq x y z
N MET A 1 -13.26 -9.78 -19.73
CA MET A 1 -12.84 -9.73 -18.32
C MET A 1 -11.97 -10.95 -18.11
N GLU A 2 -10.70 -10.75 -17.83
CA GLU A 2 -9.81 -11.83 -17.42
C GLU A 2 -9.96 -12.03 -15.91
N VAL A 3 -9.96 -13.28 -15.45
CA VAL A 3 -10.10 -13.63 -14.04
C VAL A 3 -8.88 -14.46 -13.66
N ASP A 4 -8.10 -13.94 -12.72
CA ASP A 4 -7.01 -14.69 -12.11
C ASP A 4 -7.59 -15.62 -11.05
N ILE A 5 -7.22 -16.91 -11.11
CA ILE A 5 -7.65 -17.94 -10.17
C ILE A 5 -6.39 -18.57 -9.58
N TRP A 6 -6.29 -18.57 -8.25
CA TRP A 6 -5.20 -19.21 -7.51
C TRP A 6 -5.71 -19.82 -6.21
N ARG A 7 -4.94 -20.75 -5.63
CA ARG A 7 -5.29 -21.42 -4.37
C ARG A 7 -4.76 -20.59 -3.20
N LEU A 8 -5.53 -20.55 -2.10
CA LEU A 8 -5.10 -19.84 -0.89
C LEU A 8 -3.79 -20.39 -0.31
N GLU A 9 -3.60 -21.71 -0.38
CA GLU A 9 -2.37 -22.37 0.08
C GLU A 9 -1.12 -22.02 -0.74
N ASP A 10 -1.29 -21.49 -1.95
CA ASP A 10 -0.18 -21.00 -2.80
C ASP A 10 0.09 -19.49 -2.55
N THR A 11 -0.67 -18.85 -1.65
CA THR A 11 -0.50 -17.43 -1.36
C THR A 11 0.72 -17.21 -0.48
N LYS A 12 1.67 -16.42 -0.97
CA LYS A 12 2.96 -16.20 -0.29
C LYS A 12 2.83 -15.81 1.19
N GLY A 13 1.93 -14.88 1.53
CA GLY A 13 1.77 -14.48 2.93
C GLY A 13 1.20 -15.58 3.83
N ILE A 14 0.43 -16.52 3.27
CA ILE A 14 -0.05 -17.72 3.98
C ILE A 14 1.10 -18.71 4.19
N THR A 15 1.88 -18.98 3.14
CA THR A 15 3.00 -19.93 3.20
C THR A 15 4.12 -19.44 4.09
N ASP A 16 4.51 -18.17 3.98
CA ASP A 16 5.63 -17.58 4.72
C ASP A 16 5.36 -17.55 6.24
N GLN A 17 4.09 -17.42 6.63
CA GLN A 17 3.66 -17.41 8.03
C GLN A 17 3.13 -18.77 8.52
N LEU A 18 3.17 -19.83 7.70
CA LEU A 18 2.64 -21.16 8.02
C LEU A 18 1.18 -21.12 8.51
N LEU A 19 0.36 -20.26 7.90
CA LEU A 19 -1.04 -20.07 8.28
C LEU A 19 -1.94 -21.11 7.61
N ALA A 20 -3.07 -21.41 8.23
CA ALA A 20 -4.12 -22.17 7.57
C ALA A 20 -4.68 -21.34 6.39
N PRO A 21 -4.96 -21.97 5.23
CA PRO A 21 -5.42 -21.27 4.03
C PRO A 21 -6.91 -20.90 4.15
N THR A 22 -7.23 -19.93 5.01
CA THR A 22 -8.59 -19.43 5.23
C THR A 22 -8.75 -17.98 4.75
N PRO A 23 -9.97 -17.54 4.43
CA PRO A 23 -10.26 -16.14 4.09
C PRO A 23 -9.78 -15.14 5.15
N GLU A 24 -9.91 -15.47 6.44
CA GLU A 24 -9.50 -14.63 7.56
C GLU A 24 -7.97 -14.46 7.62
N ASN A 25 -7.22 -15.53 7.36
CA ASN A 25 -5.77 -15.44 7.27
C ASN A 25 -5.33 -14.71 6.00
N LEU A 26 -6.06 -14.86 4.89
CA LEU A 26 -5.76 -14.15 3.65
C LEU A 26 -5.78 -12.63 3.87
N ILE A 27 -6.86 -12.08 4.46
CA ILE A 27 -6.97 -10.63 4.67
C ILE A 27 -5.86 -10.07 5.57
N ARG A 28 -5.39 -10.86 6.55
CA ARG A 28 -4.26 -10.51 7.45
C ARG A 28 -2.90 -10.51 6.76
N THR A 29 -2.80 -11.17 5.61
CA THR A 29 -1.57 -11.22 4.81
C THR A 29 -1.56 -10.20 3.67
N SER A 30 -2.62 -9.40 3.53
CA SER A 30 -2.64 -8.27 2.60
C SER A 30 -1.68 -7.18 3.08
N PHE A 31 -1.02 -6.48 2.15
CA PHE A 31 -0.08 -5.42 2.53
C PHE A 31 -0.83 -4.19 3.04
N PHE A 32 -1.87 -3.75 2.32
CA PHE A 32 -2.63 -2.55 2.67
C PHE A 32 -3.93 -2.88 3.37
N ASN A 33 -4.30 -2.06 4.34
CA ASN A 33 -5.56 -2.16 5.08
C ASN A 33 -6.82 -2.10 4.19
N PHE A 34 -6.81 -1.32 3.10
CA PHE A 34 -7.93 -1.31 2.14
C PHE A 34 -8.11 -2.62 1.38
N SER A 35 -7.09 -3.49 1.37
CA SER A 35 -7.14 -4.83 0.76
C SER A 35 -7.48 -5.94 1.76
N ALA A 36 -7.69 -5.60 3.05
CA ALA A 36 -8.02 -6.56 4.11
C ALA A 36 -9.52 -6.93 4.11
N ILE A 37 -10.06 -7.25 2.93
CA ILE A 37 -11.45 -7.67 2.73
C ILE A 37 -11.53 -8.71 1.61
N VAL A 38 -12.41 -9.68 1.76
CA VAL A 38 -12.77 -10.64 0.71
C VAL A 38 -14.28 -10.86 0.68
N TYR A 39 -14.78 -11.30 -0.47
CA TYR A 39 -16.17 -11.72 -0.63
C TYR A 39 -16.23 -13.24 -0.74
N ASP A 40 -17.02 -13.84 0.14
CA ASP A 40 -17.29 -15.27 0.16
C ASP A 40 -18.53 -15.56 -0.69
N TYR A 41 -18.31 -16.13 -1.87
CA TYR A 41 -19.38 -16.47 -2.80
C TYR A 41 -20.32 -17.57 -2.29
N ASN A 42 -19.82 -18.51 -1.48
CA ASN A 42 -20.63 -19.63 -1.01
C ASN A 42 -21.67 -19.17 0.01
N TYR A 43 -21.29 -18.23 0.86
CA TYR A 43 -22.14 -17.69 1.93
C TYR A 43 -22.66 -16.28 1.64
N SER A 44 -22.37 -15.73 0.46
CA SER A 44 -22.80 -14.41 0.00
C SER A 44 -22.52 -13.29 1.01
N ARG A 45 -21.32 -13.28 1.60
CA ARG A 45 -20.95 -12.33 2.67
C ARG A 45 -19.54 -11.77 2.49
N PHE A 46 -19.30 -10.59 3.05
CA PHE A 46 -17.95 -10.05 3.19
C PHE A 46 -17.28 -10.59 4.45
N ILE A 47 -15.98 -10.87 4.33
CA ILE A 47 -15.09 -11.21 5.44
C ILE A 47 -14.03 -10.11 5.48
N TYR A 48 -13.95 -9.41 6.61
CA TYR A 48 -13.06 -8.28 6.85
C TYR A 48 -12.76 -8.18 8.35
N ASP A 49 -11.74 -7.41 8.72
CA ASP A 49 -11.37 -7.16 10.11
C ASP A 49 -11.28 -5.66 10.42
N GLU A 50 -10.77 -5.33 11.60
CA GLU A 50 -10.57 -3.96 12.05
C GLU A 50 -9.70 -3.11 11.11
N ASN A 51 -8.76 -3.70 10.35
CA ASN A 51 -7.89 -2.95 9.45
C ASN A 51 -8.71 -2.31 8.32
N PHE A 52 -9.62 -3.08 7.72
CA PHE A 52 -10.50 -2.56 6.66
C PHE A 52 -11.52 -1.56 7.20
N CYS A 53 -12.08 -1.82 8.39
CA CYS A 53 -12.98 -0.88 9.05
C CYS A 53 -12.28 0.47 9.33
N ASP A 54 -11.07 0.42 9.88
CA ASP A 54 -10.26 1.61 10.17
C ASP A 54 -9.91 2.39 8.91
N PHE A 55 -9.60 1.70 7.81
CA PHE A 55 -9.40 2.33 6.50
C PHE A 55 -10.62 3.16 6.10
N LEU A 56 -11.83 2.57 6.16
CA LEU A 56 -13.06 3.25 5.77
C LEU A 56 -13.37 4.45 6.66
N MET A 57 -13.20 4.30 7.98
CA MET A 57 -13.52 5.36 8.94
C MET A 57 -12.52 6.52 8.89
N LYS A 58 -11.22 6.22 8.83
CA LYS A 58 -10.15 7.22 8.94
C LYS A 58 -9.71 7.79 7.59
N ARG A 59 -10.08 7.15 6.47
CA ARG A 59 -9.57 7.46 5.13
C ARG A 59 -8.05 7.52 5.11
N GLU A 60 -7.43 6.50 5.70
CA GLU A 60 -6.00 6.43 5.96
C GLU A 60 -5.42 5.13 5.41
N LEU A 61 -4.41 5.25 4.53
CA LEU A 61 -3.62 4.11 4.09
C LEU A 61 -2.69 3.67 5.21
N ASP A 62 -2.76 2.40 5.56
CA ASP A 62 -1.89 1.77 6.53
C ASP A 62 -1.39 0.41 6.03
N VAL A 63 -0.29 -0.05 6.60
CA VAL A 63 0.29 -1.37 6.39
C VAL A 63 -0.28 -2.38 7.38
N VAL A 64 -0.74 -3.52 6.88
CA VAL A 64 -1.20 -4.67 7.67
C VAL A 64 -0.06 -5.66 7.81
N TYR A 65 0.32 -6.33 6.71
CA TYR A 65 1.45 -7.25 6.67
C TYR A 65 2.72 -6.58 6.13
N GLU A 66 3.71 -6.34 7.01
CA GLU A 66 4.92 -5.56 6.68
C GLU A 66 5.94 -6.33 5.83
N GLU A 67 5.94 -7.66 5.89
CA GLU A 67 6.89 -8.51 5.16
C GLU A 67 6.44 -8.66 3.69
N ASN A 68 6.76 -7.65 2.88
CA ASN A 68 6.49 -7.66 1.45
C ASN A 68 7.80 -7.52 0.64
N PRO A 69 8.17 -8.51 -0.18
CA PRO A 69 9.42 -8.48 -0.93
C PRO A 69 9.43 -7.42 -2.06
N PHE A 70 8.27 -6.84 -2.41
CA PHE A 70 8.14 -5.88 -3.51
C PHE A 70 8.08 -4.44 -3.00
N VAL A 71 9.14 -3.99 -2.33
CA VAL A 71 9.18 -2.71 -1.61
C VAL A 71 8.82 -1.52 -2.51
N GLU A 72 9.44 -1.42 -3.68
CA GLU A 72 9.22 -0.33 -4.63
C GLU A 72 7.77 -0.29 -5.12
N SER A 73 7.14 -1.46 -5.25
CA SER A 73 5.73 -1.59 -5.63
C SER A 73 4.82 -1.06 -4.52
N CYS A 74 5.13 -1.34 -3.26
CA CYS A 74 4.39 -0.81 -2.12
C CYS A 74 4.53 0.72 -2.03
N ILE A 75 5.75 1.27 -2.15
CA ILE A 75 5.97 2.72 -2.13
C ILE A 75 5.18 3.43 -3.25
N VAL A 76 5.27 2.93 -4.50
CA VAL A 76 4.51 3.45 -5.63
C VAL A 76 3.00 3.38 -5.39
N SER A 77 2.51 2.26 -4.84
CA SER A 77 1.09 2.11 -4.51
C SER A 77 0.63 3.06 -3.43
N THR A 78 1.41 3.25 -2.37
CA THR A 78 1.09 4.21 -1.30
C THR A 78 0.90 5.60 -1.90
N PHE A 79 1.87 6.04 -2.70
CA PHE A 79 1.83 7.35 -3.32
C PHE A 79 0.62 7.50 -4.28
N TYR A 80 0.43 6.52 -5.18
CA TYR A 80 -0.65 6.51 -6.16
C TYR A 80 -2.03 6.54 -5.50
N TYR A 81 -2.29 5.69 -4.51
CA TYR A 81 -3.60 5.60 -3.86
C TYR A 81 -3.85 6.78 -2.92
N ALA A 82 -2.83 7.27 -2.22
CA ALA A 82 -2.96 8.45 -1.37
C ALA A 82 -3.38 9.68 -2.19
N GLU A 83 -2.74 9.92 -3.33
CA GLU A 83 -3.12 11.02 -4.21
C GLU A 83 -4.50 10.78 -4.86
N LYS A 84 -4.70 9.62 -5.48
CA LYS A 84 -5.91 9.35 -6.28
C LYS A 84 -7.20 9.41 -5.47
N TYR A 85 -7.15 8.96 -4.22
CA TYR A 85 -8.33 8.88 -3.36
C TYR A 85 -8.29 9.89 -2.19
N GLU A 86 -7.34 10.83 -2.22
CA GLU A 86 -7.13 11.83 -1.17
C GLU A 86 -7.07 11.21 0.23
N LEU A 87 -6.26 10.17 0.38
CA LEU A 87 -6.09 9.45 1.64
C LEU A 87 -4.89 10.01 2.40
N SER A 88 -5.02 10.05 3.72
CA SER A 88 -3.86 10.24 4.59
C SER A 88 -3.03 8.95 4.64
N ILE A 89 -1.78 9.04 5.07
CA ILE A 89 -0.87 7.88 5.22
C ILE A 89 -0.55 7.75 6.70
N SER A 90 -0.76 6.57 7.27
CA SER A 90 -0.51 6.31 8.68
C SER A 90 0.95 6.56 9.06
N PHE A 91 1.20 6.80 10.34
CA PHE A 91 2.56 6.88 10.86
C PHE A 91 3.32 5.55 10.69
N LYS A 92 2.63 4.43 10.86
CA LYS A 92 3.19 3.08 10.71
C LYS A 92 3.68 2.84 9.27
N LEU A 93 2.87 3.18 8.27
CA LEU A 93 3.25 3.08 6.85
C LEU A 93 4.35 4.07 6.49
N CYS A 94 4.34 5.30 7.02
CA CYS A 94 5.45 6.23 6.86
C CYS A 94 6.77 5.64 7.41
N ASN A 95 6.74 5.03 8.59
CA ASN A 95 7.91 4.36 9.16
C ASN A 95 8.37 3.16 8.35
N TRP A 96 7.43 2.36 7.85
CA TRP A 96 7.75 1.25 6.97
C TRP A 96 8.48 1.74 5.71
N ILE A 97 8.01 2.84 5.08
CA ILE A 97 8.68 3.45 3.92
C ILE A 97 10.08 3.93 4.30
N ARG A 98 10.24 4.63 5.43
CA ARG A 98 11.55 5.13 5.90
C ARG A 98 12.57 4.00 6.08
N ARG A 99 12.15 2.85 6.60
CA ARG A 99 13.03 1.69 6.86
C ARG A 99 13.46 0.98 5.58
N HIS A 100 12.60 0.94 4.56
CA HIS A 100 12.82 0.12 3.38
C HIS A 100 13.27 0.90 2.14
N TYR A 101 12.99 2.21 2.08
CA TYR A 101 13.39 3.06 0.96
C TYR A 101 14.90 3.08 0.76
N LYS A 102 15.31 3.03 -0.51
CA LYS A 102 16.69 3.23 -0.96
C LYS A 102 16.67 4.16 -2.18
N GLU A 103 17.67 5.03 -2.27
CA GLU A 103 17.72 6.09 -3.30
C GLU A 103 17.92 5.54 -4.73
N ASP A 104 18.47 4.33 -4.85
CA ASP A 104 18.72 3.62 -6.11
C ASP A 104 17.52 2.82 -6.65
N MET A 105 16.36 2.89 -5.98
CA MET A 105 15.14 2.20 -6.41
C MET A 105 14.61 2.68 -7.77
N ASP A 106 14.21 1.74 -8.62
CA ASP A 106 13.65 2.02 -9.94
C ASP A 106 12.11 2.02 -9.93
N PHE A 107 11.53 3.14 -9.50
CA PHE A 107 10.07 3.30 -9.45
C PHE A 107 9.44 3.38 -10.85
N LYS A 108 10.16 3.85 -11.86
CA LYS A 108 9.69 3.90 -13.24
C LYS A 108 9.41 2.51 -13.77
N LYS A 109 10.34 1.56 -13.62
CA LYS A 109 10.15 0.17 -14.05
C LYS A 109 8.93 -0.47 -13.40
N VAL A 110 8.74 -0.23 -12.11
CA VAL A 110 7.58 -0.73 -11.36
C VAL A 110 6.26 -0.16 -11.90
N GLN A 111 6.22 1.15 -12.15
CA GLN A 111 5.03 1.81 -12.70
C GLN A 111 4.70 1.30 -14.10
N LEU A 112 5.70 1.14 -14.98
CA LEU A 112 5.51 0.59 -16.32
C LEU A 112 4.96 -0.84 -16.26
N ARG A 113 5.50 -1.70 -15.38
CA ARG A 113 5.01 -3.08 -15.22
C ARG A 113 3.57 -3.13 -14.71
N ARG A 114 3.21 -2.29 -13.73
CA ARG A 114 1.90 -2.34 -13.07
C ARG A 114 0.80 -1.59 -13.81
N PHE A 115 1.13 -0.46 -14.41
CA PHE A 115 0.14 0.47 -14.97
C PHE A 115 0.28 0.68 -16.48
N GLY A 116 1.33 0.14 -17.10
CA GLY A 116 1.64 0.37 -18.51
C GLY A 116 2.15 1.78 -18.83
N ARG A 117 2.28 2.66 -17.82
CA ARG A 117 2.78 4.04 -17.98
C ARG A 117 3.39 4.58 -16.69
N GLU A 118 4.21 5.60 -16.83
CA GLU A 118 4.78 6.36 -15.73
C GLU A 118 3.82 7.49 -15.31
N TYR A 119 3.36 7.48 -14.06
CA TYR A 119 2.55 8.57 -13.49
C TYR A 119 3.41 9.65 -12.85
N TYR A 120 4.53 9.23 -12.26
CA TYR A 120 5.45 10.03 -11.47
C TYR A 120 6.89 9.68 -11.83
N SER A 121 7.76 10.69 -11.92
CA SER A 121 9.19 10.45 -12.08
C SER A 121 9.81 9.89 -10.81
N ASN A 122 10.95 9.23 -10.95
CA ASN A 122 11.74 8.78 -9.79
C ASN A 122 12.08 9.97 -8.88
N ASP A 123 12.44 11.13 -9.44
CA ASP A 123 12.75 12.34 -8.65
C ASP A 123 11.61 12.76 -7.73
N VAL A 124 10.37 12.64 -8.22
CA VAL A 124 9.18 12.98 -7.45
C VAL A 124 9.00 12.03 -6.26
N ILE A 125 9.11 10.72 -6.49
CA ILE A 125 8.95 9.70 -5.44
C ILE A 125 10.14 9.76 -4.47
N ASN A 126 11.34 10.00 -4.97
CA ASN A 126 12.54 10.22 -4.15
C ASN A 126 12.38 11.44 -3.25
N LYS A 127 11.88 12.56 -3.78
CA LYS A 127 11.60 13.76 -2.98
C LYS A 127 10.57 13.49 -1.87
N PHE A 128 9.53 12.72 -2.18
CA PHE A 128 8.56 12.27 -1.19
C PHE A 128 9.21 11.43 -0.07
N CYS A 129 9.98 10.40 -0.43
CA CYS A 129 10.62 9.51 0.54
C CYS A 129 11.69 10.21 1.38
N THR A 130 12.53 11.04 0.75
CA THR A 130 13.56 11.84 1.45
C THR A 130 12.95 12.87 2.39
N THR A 131 11.78 13.42 2.06
CA THR A 131 11.03 14.30 2.95
C THR A 131 10.52 13.53 4.17
N LEU A 132 10.00 12.31 3.99
CA LEU A 132 9.64 11.43 5.11
C LEU A 132 10.85 11.13 6.01
N LEU A 133 12.03 10.87 5.44
CA LEU A 133 13.25 10.64 6.20
C LEU A 133 13.68 11.88 7.01
N ARG A 134 13.56 13.07 6.44
CA ARG A 134 13.91 14.34 7.11
C ARG A 134 12.97 14.69 8.27
N TYR A 135 11.72 14.23 8.19
CA TYR A 135 10.64 14.58 9.11
C TYR A 135 10.05 13.30 9.74
N PRO A 136 10.80 12.60 10.62
CA PRO A 136 10.43 11.27 11.11
C PRO A 136 9.21 11.27 12.03
N SER A 137 8.95 12.37 12.74
CA SER A 137 7.83 12.51 13.67
C SER A 137 6.51 12.85 13.00
N PHE A 138 6.52 13.14 11.70
CA PHE A 138 5.35 13.65 11.00
C PHE A 138 4.61 12.55 10.25
N LYS A 139 3.29 12.73 10.19
CA LYS A 139 2.38 11.94 9.36
C LYS A 139 2.00 12.74 8.11
N ILE A 140 1.77 12.06 6.99
CA ILE A 140 1.25 12.72 5.78
C ILE A 140 -0.28 12.72 5.82
N ILE A 141 -0.86 13.92 5.81
CA ILE A 141 -2.32 14.09 5.83
C ILE A 141 -2.89 14.12 4.41
N LYS A 142 -2.13 14.67 3.46
CA LYS A 142 -2.59 14.80 2.07
C LYS A 142 -1.43 14.88 1.10
N ILE A 143 -1.61 14.25 -0.05
CA ILE A 143 -0.78 14.40 -1.25
C ILE A 143 -1.66 15.02 -2.32
N THR A 144 -1.32 16.20 -2.82
CA THR A 144 -2.07 16.87 -3.89
C THR A 144 -1.16 17.14 -5.07
N ARG A 145 -1.61 16.82 -6.29
CA ARG A 145 -0.91 17.17 -7.52
C ARG A 145 -1.47 18.46 -8.11
N ILE A 146 -0.68 19.52 -8.05
CA ILE A 146 -1.02 20.83 -8.61
C ILE A 146 0.01 21.12 -9.71
N TYR A 147 -0.40 21.13 -10.98
CA TYR A 147 0.47 21.47 -12.13
C TYR A 147 1.87 20.81 -12.10
N LYS A 148 1.93 19.49 -11.82
CA LYS A 148 3.15 18.65 -11.65
C LYS A 148 3.93 18.84 -10.35
N LEU A 149 3.50 19.70 -9.44
CA LEU A 149 4.05 19.83 -8.08
C LEU A 149 3.23 19.00 -7.10
N ILE A 150 3.92 18.46 -6.08
CA ILE A 150 3.29 17.70 -5.00
C ILE A 150 3.37 18.52 -3.73
N GLU A 151 2.21 18.81 -3.16
CA GLU A 151 2.08 19.39 -1.83
C GLU A 151 1.86 18.26 -0.82
N ILE A 152 2.70 18.23 0.21
CA ILE A 152 2.60 17.29 1.33
C ILE A 152 2.26 18.10 2.57
N LYS A 153 1.15 17.77 3.23
CA LYS A 153 0.76 18.36 4.52
C LYS A 153 1.13 17.42 5.66
N PHE A 154 1.72 17.99 6.71
CA PHE A 154 2.17 17.28 7.89
C PHE A 154 1.31 17.63 9.11
N GLU A 155 1.08 16.64 9.97
CA GLU A 155 0.68 16.79 11.39
C GLU A 155 1.82 16.28 12.27
#